data_AF-A0A4Q2ZEI0-F1
#
_entry.id   AF-A0A4Q2ZEI0-F1
#
_cell.length_a   1.000
_cell.length_b   1.000
_cell.length_c   1.000
_cell.angle_alpha   90.00
_cell.angle_beta   90.00
_cell.angle_gamma   90.00
#
_symmetry.space_group_name_H-M   'P 1'
#
loop_
_entity.id
_entity.type
_entity.pdbx_description
1 polymer ?
#
loop_
_entity_poly.entity_id
_entity_poly.type
_entity_poly.pdbx_seq_one_letter_code
_entity_poly.pdbx_strand_id
1 'polypeptide(L)'
;MIWRTGMTAFFTAMALAGSPAMACTPAPVEPRLAGEDEQIYRTRVDALERTRAARWKKQRQESALERADLIFIAGDTPWSPPPYRLRMRNGLVMPPQIRPIPYPAPSYFKPVAWLRGPKTTDLFQLVADNTSCGPMGVGDTTYTRPGKRYVFFARKGRVTRETLIDAIALDKIDDPALIAFVEQHRGPPNR
;
A
#
# COMPACT_ATOMS: atom_id res chain seq x y z
N MET A 1 34.44 56.04 22.49
CA MET A 1 33.26 55.47 21.81
C MET A 1 33.59 54.06 21.40
N ILE A 2 32.80 53.12 21.90
CA ILE A 2 33.11 51.69 22.03
C ILE A 2 32.73 50.96 20.73
N TRP A 3 33.66 50.14 20.25
CA TRP A 3 33.48 49.12 19.21
C TRP A 3 32.33 48.15 19.54
N ARG A 4 31.59 47.70 18.52
CA ARG A 4 31.37 46.26 18.27
C ARG A 4 30.64 46.00 16.96
N THR A 5 31.38 45.36 16.07
CA THR A 5 30.97 44.43 15.01
C THR A 5 29.77 43.56 15.39
N GLY A 6 28.75 43.54 14.53
CA GLY A 6 27.68 42.54 14.53
C GLY A 6 27.55 41.91 13.15
N MET A 7 28.34 40.84 12.93
CA MET A 7 28.16 39.92 11.80
C MET A 7 26.73 39.36 11.82
N THR A 8 25.90 39.76 10.86
CA THR A 8 24.65 39.06 10.59
C THR A 8 24.98 37.90 9.66
N ALA A 9 25.07 36.70 10.24
CA ALA A 9 25.29 35.47 9.51
C ALA A 9 24.10 35.21 8.58
N PHE A 10 24.37 35.16 7.27
CA PHE A 10 23.48 34.60 6.27
C PHE A 10 23.28 33.11 6.57
N PHE A 11 22.14 32.74 7.17
CA PHE A 11 21.65 31.36 7.09
C PHE A 11 20.91 31.20 5.75
N THR A 12 21.68 31.02 4.67
CA THR A 12 21.15 30.45 3.44
C THR A 12 20.77 29.01 3.72
N ALA A 13 19.47 28.77 3.89
CA ALA A 13 18.86 27.46 3.80
C ALA A 13 19.32 26.79 2.49
N MET A 14 20.19 25.78 2.58
CA MET A 14 20.47 24.94 1.42
C MET A 14 19.19 24.20 1.07
N ALA A 15 18.65 24.61 -0.07
CA ALA A 15 17.51 24.04 -0.72
C ALA A 15 17.68 22.53 -0.90
N LEU A 16 16.57 21.83 -0.64
CA LEU A 16 16.23 20.54 -1.20
C LEU A 16 16.40 20.58 -2.72
N ALA A 17 17.60 20.31 -3.21
CA ALA A 17 17.90 20.17 -4.63
C ALA A 17 18.68 18.87 -4.81
N GLY A 18 17.91 17.82 -4.99
CA GLY A 18 18.38 16.46 -5.25
C GLY A 18 17.16 15.58 -5.14
N SER A 19 16.45 15.40 -6.25
CA SER A 19 15.33 14.46 -6.36
C SER A 19 15.69 13.17 -5.61
N PRO A 20 15.06 12.85 -4.47
CA PRO A 20 15.44 11.65 -3.78
C PRO A 20 14.95 10.52 -4.66
N ALA A 21 15.89 9.77 -5.22
CA ALA A 21 15.71 8.32 -5.20
C ALA A 21 15.21 8.01 -3.78
N MET A 22 13.96 7.57 -3.66
CA MET A 22 13.30 7.28 -2.39
C MET A 22 14.05 6.13 -1.71
N ALA A 23 15.20 6.45 -1.11
CA ALA A 23 16.02 5.55 -0.35
C ALA A 23 15.23 5.26 0.93
N CYS A 24 14.97 3.98 1.17
CA CYS A 24 14.30 3.56 2.40
C CYS A 24 15.17 3.91 3.59
N THR A 25 14.83 5.02 4.24
CA THR A 25 15.43 5.38 5.51
C THR A 25 14.99 4.34 6.54
N PRO A 26 15.93 3.65 7.21
CA PRO A 26 15.57 2.73 8.29
C PRO A 26 14.79 3.50 9.35
N ALA A 27 13.86 2.82 10.02
CA ALA A 27 13.13 3.41 11.12
C ALA A 27 14.12 3.88 12.20
N PRO A 28 13.90 5.05 12.81
CA PRO A 28 14.76 5.53 13.89
C PRO A 28 14.73 4.53 15.06
N VAL A 29 15.90 4.16 15.57
CA VAL A 29 16.05 3.26 16.71
C VAL A 29 15.94 4.07 18.00
N GLU A 30 15.20 3.53 18.97
CA GLU A 30 15.07 4.15 20.29
C GLU A 30 16.39 4.07 21.06
N PRO A 31 16.89 5.16 21.66
CA PRO A 31 18.11 5.11 22.44
C PRO A 31 17.90 4.35 23.76
N ARG A 32 18.97 3.73 24.25
CA ARG A 32 19.05 3.19 25.62
C ARG A 32 19.03 4.34 26.64
N LEU A 33 18.32 4.16 27.74
CA LEU A 33 18.34 5.10 28.86
C LEU A 33 19.59 4.87 29.72
N ALA A 34 20.05 5.92 30.41
CA ALA A 34 21.23 5.81 31.27
C ALA A 34 20.98 4.80 32.41
N GLY A 35 21.88 3.82 32.55
CA GLY A 35 21.76 2.76 33.56
C GLY A 35 20.74 1.66 33.23
N GLU A 36 20.14 1.67 32.04
CA GLU A 36 19.18 0.65 31.63
C GLU A 36 19.87 -0.67 31.25
N ASP A 37 19.44 -1.77 31.86
CA ASP A 37 19.87 -3.11 31.48
C ASP A 37 19.40 -3.50 30.07
N GLU A 38 20.13 -4.38 29.38
CA GLU A 38 19.81 -4.81 28.01
C GLU A 38 18.43 -5.47 27.90
N GLN A 39 18.02 -6.27 28.90
CA GLN A 39 16.72 -6.95 28.88
C GLN A 39 15.57 -5.97 29.11
N ILE A 40 15.78 -4.97 29.97
CA ILE A 40 14.81 -3.89 30.21
C ILE A 40 14.65 -3.03 28.95
N TYR A 41 15.77 -2.66 28.33
CA TYR A 41 15.78 -1.92 27.07
C TYR A 41 14.96 -2.63 25.98
N ARG A 42 15.23 -3.91 25.71
CA ARG A 42 14.50 -4.70 24.69
C ARG A 42 13.00 -4.74 24.98
N THR A 43 12.63 -5.02 26.23
CA THR A 43 11.22 -5.10 26.63
C THR A 43 10.49 -3.77 26.41
N ARG A 44 11.14 -2.65 26.76
CA ARG A 44 10.59 -1.30 26.55
C ARG A 44 10.46 -0.98 25.07
N VAL A 45 11.49 -1.25 24.27
CA VAL A 45 11.47 -0.99 22.82
C VAL A 45 10.39 -1.82 22.15
N ASP A 46 10.29 -3.12 22.44
CA ASP A 46 9.25 -3.98 21.89
C ASP A 46 7.84 -3.48 22.22
N ALA A 47 7.61 -3.04 23.46
CA ALA A 47 6.32 -2.49 23.89
C ALA A 47 5.99 -1.17 23.16
N LEU A 48 6.99 -0.30 22.97
CA LEU A 48 6.86 0.94 22.21
C LEU A 48 6.56 0.67 20.74
N GLU A 49 7.26 -0.27 20.11
CA GLU A 49 7.05 -0.67 18.72
C GLU A 49 5.65 -1.23 18.50
N ARG A 50 5.18 -2.12 19.39
CA ARG A 50 3.79 -2.64 19.34
C ARG A 50 2.76 -1.52 19.45
N THR A 51 2.98 -0.57 20.36
CA THR A 51 2.09 0.57 20.55
C THR A 51 2.07 1.48 19.31
N ARG A 52 3.23 1.76 18.73
CA ARG A 52 3.36 2.54 17.49
C ARG A 52 2.68 1.86 16.32
N ALA A 53 2.89 0.54 16.16
CA ALA A 53 2.27 -0.25 15.11
C ALA A 53 0.73 -0.26 15.24
N ALA A 54 0.20 -0.45 16.45
CA ALA A 54 -1.24 -0.40 16.70
C ALA A 54 -1.83 0.99 16.40
N ARG A 55 -1.16 2.07 16.83
CA ARG A 55 -1.59 3.44 16.53
C ARG A 55 -1.58 3.72 15.03
N TRP A 56 -0.51 3.36 14.34
CA TRP A 56 -0.39 3.53 12.89
C TRP A 56 -1.49 2.76 12.15
N LYS A 57 -1.76 1.51 12.55
CA LYS A 57 -2.80 0.67 11.96
C LYS A 57 -4.19 1.29 12.11
N LYS A 58 -4.50 1.84 13.29
CA LYS A 58 -5.75 2.54 13.55
C LYS A 58 -5.88 3.79 12.69
N GLN A 59 -4.87 4.66 12.71
CA GLN A 59 -4.85 5.89 11.91
C GLN A 59 -4.96 5.63 10.41
N ARG A 60 -4.32 4.56 9.91
CA ARG A 60 -4.40 4.13 8.51
C ARG A 60 -5.85 3.83 8.11
N GLN A 61 -6.57 3.07 8.92
CA GLN A 61 -7.98 2.72 8.65
C GLN A 61 -8.91 3.92 8.77
N GLU A 62 -8.77 4.73 9.83
CA GLU A 62 -9.57 5.94 10.02
C GLU A 62 -9.39 6.93 8.85
N SER A 63 -8.15 7.19 8.46
CA SER A 63 -7.81 8.06 7.33
C SER A 63 -8.36 7.53 6.01
N ALA A 64 -8.27 6.22 5.78
CA ALA A 64 -8.80 5.60 4.57
C ALA A 64 -10.33 5.67 4.52
N LEU A 65 -11.01 5.42 5.65
CA LEU A 65 -12.46 5.47 5.80
C LEU A 65 -13.02 6.88 5.56
N GLU A 66 -12.34 7.90 6.08
CA GLU A 66 -12.70 9.32 5.90
C GLU A 66 -12.57 9.75 4.44
N ARG A 67 -11.47 9.38 3.78
CA ARG A 67 -11.15 9.85 2.43
C ARG A 67 -11.86 9.10 1.31
N ALA A 68 -12.35 7.90 1.57
CA ALA A 68 -12.88 7.02 0.53
C ALA A 68 -14.30 7.40 0.09
N ASP A 69 -14.49 7.56 -1.21
CA ASP A 69 -15.81 7.62 -1.82
C ASP A 69 -16.36 6.20 -2.10
N LEU A 70 -15.45 5.24 -2.30
CA LEU A 70 -15.72 3.85 -2.59
C LEU A 70 -15.09 2.96 -1.52
N ILE A 71 -15.89 2.09 -0.92
CA ILE A 71 -15.43 1.08 0.04
C ILE A 71 -16.07 -0.26 -0.31
N PHE A 72 -15.23 -1.24 -0.63
CA PHE A 72 -15.68 -2.54 -1.10
C PHE A 72 -14.66 -3.63 -0.80
N ILE A 73 -15.10 -4.88 -0.78
CA ILE A 73 -14.24 -6.05 -0.69
C ILE A 73 -14.03 -6.59 -2.08
N ALA A 74 -12.78 -6.88 -2.42
CA ALA A 74 -12.44 -7.64 -3.62
C ALA A 74 -11.44 -8.76 -3.32
N GLY A 75 -11.51 -9.81 -4.12
CA GLY A 75 -10.60 -10.96 -4.05
C GLY A 75 -9.59 -10.94 -5.18
N ASP A 76 -8.34 -11.26 -4.86
CA ASP A 76 -7.32 -11.53 -5.88
C ASP A 76 -7.77 -12.71 -6.74
N THR A 77 -7.77 -12.48 -8.05
CA THR A 77 -8.25 -13.42 -9.05
C THR A 77 -7.11 -13.70 -10.03
N PRO A 78 -6.68 -14.96 -10.16
CA PRO A 78 -5.78 -15.35 -11.25
C PRO A 78 -6.44 -14.99 -12.57
N TRP A 79 -5.85 -14.06 -13.29
CA TRP A 79 -6.33 -13.66 -14.59
C TRP A 79 -5.15 -13.55 -15.55
N SER A 80 -5.19 -14.39 -16.58
CA SER A 80 -4.36 -14.24 -17.75
C SER A 80 -5.23 -13.63 -18.84
N PRO A 81 -4.84 -12.50 -19.45
CA PRO A 81 -5.54 -12.03 -20.63
C PRO A 81 -5.60 -13.18 -21.63
N PRO A 82 -6.76 -13.42 -22.29
CA PRO A 82 -6.90 -14.53 -23.21
C PRO A 82 -5.76 -14.50 -24.23
N PRO A 83 -5.16 -15.65 -24.55
CA PRO A 83 -4.07 -15.70 -25.52
C PRO A 83 -4.58 -15.02 -26.79
N TYR A 84 -3.78 -14.08 -27.28
CA TYR A 84 -4.07 -13.29 -28.47
C TYR A 84 -4.67 -14.21 -29.53
N ARG A 85 -5.83 -13.82 -30.10
CA ARG A 85 -6.36 -14.49 -31.30
C ARG A 85 -5.19 -14.66 -32.26
N LEU A 86 -4.99 -15.88 -32.78
CA LEU A 86 -3.92 -16.18 -33.73
C LEU A 86 -3.92 -15.11 -34.81
N ARG A 87 -2.88 -14.26 -34.82
CA ARG A 87 -2.79 -13.20 -35.81
C ARG A 87 -2.37 -13.86 -37.10
N MET A 88 -3.27 -13.93 -38.06
CA MET A 88 -2.92 -14.34 -39.42
C MET A 88 -2.46 -13.12 -40.21
N ARG A 89 -1.33 -13.25 -40.90
CA ARG A 89 -0.88 -12.29 -41.92
C ARG A 89 -0.58 -13.08 -43.18
N ASN A 90 -1.27 -12.76 -44.27
CA ASN A 90 -1.15 -13.47 -45.56
C ASN A 90 -1.38 -15.00 -45.44
N GLY A 91 -2.34 -15.43 -44.62
CA GLY A 91 -2.65 -16.86 -44.42
C GLY A 91 -1.67 -17.63 -43.54
N LEU A 92 -0.58 -16.99 -43.06
CA LEU A 92 0.38 -17.59 -42.13
C LEU A 92 0.05 -17.17 -40.70
N VAL A 93 0.11 -18.14 -39.78
CA VAL A 93 0.04 -17.89 -38.34
C VAL A 93 1.31 -17.14 -37.94
N MET A 94 1.16 -15.89 -37.50
CA MET A 94 2.29 -15.14 -36.97
C MET A 94 2.73 -15.73 -35.63
N PRO A 95 4.04 -15.77 -35.34
CA PRO A 95 4.52 -16.18 -34.03
C PRO A 95 3.92 -15.27 -32.95
N PRO A 96 3.62 -15.80 -31.75
CA PRO A 96 3.10 -14.99 -30.66
C PRO A 96 4.08 -13.86 -30.35
N GLN A 97 3.58 -12.63 -30.26
CA GLN A 97 4.38 -11.53 -29.74
C GLN A 97 4.60 -11.78 -28.25
N ILE A 98 5.84 -12.13 -27.88
CA ILE A 98 6.27 -12.13 -26.49
C ILE A 98 6.30 -10.67 -26.06
N ARG A 99 5.26 -10.21 -25.35
CA ARG A 99 5.30 -8.90 -24.71
C ARG A 99 6.00 -9.07 -23.36
N PRO A 100 6.94 -8.18 -23.01
CA PRO A 100 7.47 -8.16 -21.65
C PRO A 100 6.31 -7.97 -20.67
N ILE A 101 6.20 -8.87 -19.70
CA ILE A 101 5.29 -8.68 -18.57
C ILE A 101 5.86 -7.49 -17.79
N PRO A 102 5.08 -6.43 -17.54
CA PRO A 102 5.56 -5.31 -16.77
C PRO A 102 5.98 -5.80 -15.37
N TYR A 103 7.09 -5.26 -14.86
CA TYR A 103 7.52 -5.50 -13.49
C TYR A 103 7.32 -4.20 -12.68
N PRO A 104 6.55 -4.24 -11.59
CA PRO A 104 5.91 -5.41 -10.97
C PRO A 104 4.74 -5.95 -11.79
N ALA A 105 4.52 -7.27 -11.72
CA ALA A 105 3.41 -7.91 -12.42
C ALA A 105 2.07 -7.36 -11.91
N PRO A 106 1.06 -7.19 -12.79
CA PRO A 106 -0.22 -6.68 -12.38
C PRO A 106 -0.99 -7.69 -11.54
N SER A 107 -1.69 -7.20 -10.51
CA SER A 107 -2.65 -7.96 -9.73
C SER A 107 -4.07 -7.62 -10.19
N TYR A 108 -4.93 -8.64 -10.26
CA TYR A 108 -6.30 -8.50 -10.72
C TYR A 108 -7.27 -8.84 -9.60
N PHE A 109 -8.30 -8.01 -9.46
CA PHE A 109 -9.23 -8.11 -8.36
C PHE A 109 -10.65 -8.08 -8.87
N LYS A 110 -11.48 -8.95 -8.29
CA LYS A 110 -12.92 -8.99 -8.55
C LYS A 110 -13.68 -8.52 -7.31
N PRO A 111 -14.47 -7.43 -7.39
CA PRO A 111 -15.33 -7.00 -6.30
C PRO A 111 -16.35 -8.08 -5.93
N VAL A 112 -16.61 -8.25 -4.65
CA VAL A 112 -17.56 -9.24 -4.10
C VAL A 112 -18.60 -8.63 -3.18
N ALA A 113 -18.29 -7.53 -2.49
CA ALA A 113 -19.21 -6.86 -1.58
C ALA A 113 -18.91 -5.37 -1.50
N TRP A 114 -19.92 -4.55 -1.23
CA TRP A 114 -19.81 -3.09 -1.24
C TRP A 114 -20.40 -2.52 0.04
N LEU A 115 -19.64 -1.65 0.71
CA LEU A 115 -20.08 -0.87 1.85
C LEU A 115 -20.47 0.55 1.43
N ARG A 116 -19.71 1.15 0.51
CA ARG A 116 -19.90 2.53 0.03
C ARG A 116 -19.62 2.63 -1.47
N GLY A 117 -20.45 3.38 -2.19
CA GLY A 117 -20.29 3.64 -3.63
C GLY A 117 -21.13 2.73 -4.54
N PRO A 118 -21.13 2.99 -5.86
CA PRO A 118 -21.88 2.20 -6.83
C PRO A 118 -21.31 0.77 -6.94
N LYS A 119 -22.20 -0.22 -6.94
CA LYS A 119 -21.83 -1.62 -7.07
C LYS A 119 -21.39 -1.94 -8.50
N THR A 120 -20.23 -2.56 -8.65
CA THR A 120 -19.79 -3.22 -9.89
C THR A 120 -19.22 -4.61 -9.56
N THR A 121 -19.23 -5.49 -10.55
CA THR A 121 -18.60 -6.81 -10.55
C THR A 121 -17.42 -6.90 -11.52
N ASP A 122 -17.08 -5.77 -12.14
CA ASP A 122 -16.01 -5.67 -13.14
C ASP A 122 -14.65 -5.97 -12.51
N LEU A 123 -13.86 -6.76 -13.23
CA LEU A 123 -12.46 -6.98 -12.90
C LEU A 123 -11.71 -5.66 -13.02
N PHE A 124 -10.88 -5.34 -12.03
CA PHE A 124 -9.95 -4.22 -12.12
C PHE A 124 -8.52 -4.70 -11.87
N GLN A 125 -7.58 -3.89 -12.34
CA GLN A 125 -6.15 -4.18 -12.33
C GLN A 125 -5.45 -3.14 -11.46
N LEU A 126 -4.50 -3.59 -10.64
CA LEU A 126 -3.55 -2.74 -9.94
C LEU A 126 -2.13 -3.10 -10.36
N VAL A 127 -1.32 -2.07 -10.56
CA VAL A 127 0.11 -2.18 -10.82
C VAL A 127 0.81 -1.41 -9.72
N ALA A 128 1.70 -2.07 -8.99
CA ALA A 128 2.51 -1.42 -7.97
C ALA A 128 3.61 -0.57 -8.63
N ASP A 129 4.02 0.50 -7.97
CA ASP A 129 5.18 1.27 -8.38
C ASP A 129 6.45 0.49 -8.06
N ASN A 130 7.41 0.45 -8.98
CA ASN A 130 8.72 -0.11 -8.67
C ASN A 130 9.60 0.95 -7.99
N THR A 131 10.11 0.65 -6.79
CA THR A 131 11.04 1.54 -6.09
C THR A 131 12.35 0.80 -5.80
N SER A 132 13.40 1.52 -5.39
CA SER A 132 14.65 0.91 -4.92
C SER A 132 14.46 -0.03 -3.72
N CYS A 133 13.28 0.00 -3.09
CA CYS A 133 12.92 -0.84 -1.95
C CYS A 133 11.90 -1.92 -2.29
N GLY A 134 11.61 -2.12 -3.58
CA GLY A 134 10.61 -3.06 -4.07
C GLY A 134 9.29 -2.40 -4.47
N PRO A 135 8.29 -3.23 -4.80
CA PRO A 135 6.97 -2.76 -5.21
C PRO A 135 6.25 -2.00 -4.08
N MET A 136 5.64 -0.86 -4.39
CA MET A 136 4.88 -0.04 -3.43
C MET A 136 3.58 0.51 -4.03
N GLY A 137 2.72 1.07 -3.18
CA GLY A 137 1.60 1.92 -3.62
C GLY A 137 0.23 1.24 -3.77
N VAL A 138 0.13 -0.05 -3.44
CA VAL A 138 -1.14 -0.80 -3.51
C VAL A 138 -1.51 -1.41 -2.15
N GLY A 139 -1.01 -0.83 -1.06
CA GLY A 139 -1.26 -1.29 0.31
C GLY A 139 -0.84 -2.74 0.52
N ASP A 140 -1.70 -3.52 1.18
CA ASP A 140 -1.46 -4.92 1.51
C ASP A 140 -1.55 -5.87 0.31
N THR A 141 -1.96 -5.35 -0.85
CA THR A 141 -2.07 -6.16 -2.08
C THR A 141 -0.74 -6.31 -2.82
N THR A 142 0.30 -5.58 -2.39
CA THR A 142 1.63 -5.57 -3.02
C THR A 142 2.23 -6.97 -3.21
N TYR A 143 1.97 -7.88 -2.27
CA TYR A 143 2.39 -9.28 -2.32
C TYR A 143 1.20 -10.22 -2.15
N THR A 144 0.11 -9.89 -2.84
CA THR A 144 -1.12 -10.68 -2.79
C THR A 144 -0.92 -12.10 -3.32
N ARG A 145 -1.83 -13.00 -2.91
CA ARG A 145 -1.91 -14.38 -3.38
C ARG A 145 -3.33 -14.65 -3.86
N PRO A 146 -3.52 -15.54 -4.84
CA PRO A 146 -4.83 -15.99 -5.29
C PRO A 146 -5.78 -16.32 -4.13
N GLY A 147 -6.99 -15.79 -4.21
CA GLY A 147 -8.04 -16.03 -3.21
C GLY A 147 -7.95 -15.18 -1.93
N LYS A 148 -6.89 -14.38 -1.74
CA LYS A 148 -6.86 -13.38 -0.66
C LYS A 148 -7.84 -12.25 -0.94
N ARG A 149 -8.47 -11.76 0.13
CA ARG A 149 -9.45 -10.68 0.08
C ARG A 149 -8.97 -9.47 0.86
N TYR A 150 -9.38 -8.30 0.39
CA TYR A 150 -8.98 -7.01 0.93
C TYR A 150 -10.18 -6.07 0.93
N VAL A 151 -10.19 -5.15 1.89
CA VAL A 151 -11.04 -3.95 1.83
C VAL A 151 -10.28 -2.91 1.03
N PHE A 152 -10.90 -2.44 -0.04
CA PHE A 152 -10.39 -1.38 -0.90
C PHE A 152 -11.06 -0.06 -0.53
N PHE A 153 -10.22 0.97 -0.42
CA PHE A 153 -10.61 2.35 -0.17
C PHE A 153 -10.17 3.16 -1.38
N ALA A 154 -11.11 3.74 -2.12
CA ALA A 154 -10.79 4.48 -3.33
C ALA A 154 -11.60 5.77 -3.46
N ARG A 155 -11.07 6.70 -4.25
CA ARG A 155 -11.79 7.89 -4.72
C ARG A 155 -12.85 7.50 -5.75
N LYS A 156 -13.80 8.39 -5.98
CA LYS A 156 -14.88 8.19 -6.96
C LYS A 156 -14.32 7.91 -8.36
N GLY A 157 -14.94 6.95 -9.06
CA GLY A 157 -14.60 6.60 -10.44
C GLY A 157 -13.99 5.21 -10.57
N ARG A 158 -13.21 5.00 -11.65
CA ARG A 158 -12.53 3.73 -11.90
C ARG A 158 -11.41 3.53 -10.90
N VAL A 159 -11.32 2.32 -10.33
CA VAL A 159 -10.24 1.94 -9.42
C VAL A 159 -8.97 1.70 -10.24
N THR A 160 -7.95 2.50 -9.90
CA THR A 160 -6.62 2.55 -10.52
C THR A 160 -5.59 2.80 -9.42
N ARG A 161 -4.31 2.78 -9.74
CA ARG A 161 -3.24 3.09 -8.79
C ARG A 161 -3.37 4.51 -8.22
N GLU A 162 -3.83 5.46 -9.03
CA GLU A 162 -3.94 6.88 -8.70
C GLU A 162 -5.18 7.18 -7.85
N THR A 163 -6.26 6.43 -8.06
CA THR A 163 -7.54 6.60 -7.34
C THR A 163 -7.63 5.73 -6.10
N LEU A 164 -6.78 4.72 -5.96
CA LEU A 164 -6.67 3.90 -4.75
C LEU A 164 -6.06 4.72 -3.61
N ILE A 165 -6.77 4.80 -2.50
CA ILE A 165 -6.26 5.37 -1.24
C ILE A 165 -5.47 4.29 -0.50
N ASP A 166 -6.09 3.12 -0.34
CA ASP A 166 -5.46 1.99 0.32
C ASP A 166 -6.20 0.68 0.01
N ALA A 167 -5.52 -0.44 0.24
CA ALA A 167 -6.11 -1.76 0.28
C ALA A 167 -5.57 -2.52 1.50
N ILE A 168 -6.47 -2.98 2.37
CA ILE A 168 -6.12 -3.57 3.67
C ILE A 168 -6.66 -5.00 3.74
N ALA A 169 -5.83 -5.95 4.18
CA ALA A 169 -6.25 -7.35 4.30
C ALA A 169 -7.36 -7.49 5.36
N LEU A 170 -8.33 -8.39 5.12
CA LEU A 170 -9.52 -8.52 5.99
C LEU A 170 -9.21 -8.88 7.45
N ASP A 171 -8.12 -9.63 7.66
CA ASP A 171 -7.60 -10.04 8.98
C ASP A 171 -6.91 -8.89 9.73
N LYS A 172 -6.57 -7.81 9.03
CA LYS A 172 -5.99 -6.59 9.61
C LYS A 172 -7.01 -5.47 9.80
N ILE A 173 -8.29 -5.70 9.54
CA ILE A 173 -9.34 -4.73 9.87
C ILE A 173 -9.70 -4.84 11.34
N ASP A 174 -9.58 -3.74 12.07
CA ASP A 174 -9.99 -3.58 13.47
C ASP A 174 -10.85 -2.33 13.72
N ASP A 175 -11.10 -1.52 12.69
CA ASP A 175 -12.00 -0.37 12.80
C ASP A 175 -13.46 -0.83 13.04
N PRO A 176 -14.13 -0.38 14.11
CA PRO A 176 -15.48 -0.80 14.46
C PRO A 176 -16.52 -0.59 13.36
N ALA A 177 -16.38 0.44 12.52
CA ALA A 177 -17.31 0.71 11.43
C ALA A 177 -17.22 -0.33 10.29
N LEU A 178 -16.13 -1.09 10.24
CA LEU A 178 -15.85 -2.07 9.19
C LEU A 178 -15.98 -3.52 9.64
N ILE A 179 -15.91 -3.79 10.96
CA ILE A 179 -15.91 -5.16 11.50
C ILE A 179 -17.09 -5.98 10.98
N ALA A 180 -18.32 -5.50 11.16
CA ALA A 180 -19.52 -6.24 10.76
C ALA A 180 -19.56 -6.52 9.24
N PHE A 181 -19.08 -5.58 8.44
CA PHE A 181 -19.00 -5.72 6.99
C PHE A 181 -17.97 -6.78 6.56
N VAL A 182 -16.82 -6.79 7.25
CA VAL A 182 -15.69 -7.67 6.91
C VAL A 182 -15.88 -9.09 7.43
N GLU A 183 -16.48 -9.27 8.61
CA GLU A 183 -16.66 -10.59 9.24
C GLU A 183 -17.41 -11.58 8.34
N GLN A 184 -18.43 -11.13 7.63
CA GLN A 184 -19.20 -11.94 6.67
C GLN A 184 -18.34 -12.47 5.51
N HIS A 185 -17.16 -11.90 5.30
CA HIS A 185 -16.30 -12.16 4.15
C HIS A 185 -14.92 -12.69 4.52
N ARG A 186 -14.61 -12.80 5.82
CA ARG A 186 -13.40 -13.46 6.32
C ARG A 186 -13.48 -14.94 5.92
N GLY A 187 -12.49 -15.39 5.14
CA GLY A 187 -12.27 -16.82 4.96
C GLY A 187 -11.81 -17.46 6.28
N PRO A 188 -11.75 -18.80 6.37
CA PRO A 188 -11.14 -19.44 7.53
C PRO A 188 -9.74 -18.86 7.76
N PRO A 189 -9.32 -18.66 9.02
CA PRO A 189 -7.98 -18.17 9.32
C PRO A 189 -6.97 -19.12 8.66
N ASN A 190 -6.05 -18.57 7.87
CA ASN A 190 -5.01 -19.36 7.24
C ASN A 190 -4.11 -19.89 8.37
N ARG A 191 -4.13 -21.20 8.60
CA ARG A 191 -3.15 -21.90 9.44
C ARG A 191 -1.83 -22.03 8.68
#